data_AF-A0A2M8PVU6-F1
#
_entry.id   AF-A0A2M8PVU6-F1
#
_cell.length_a   1.000
_cell.length_b   1.000
_cell.length_c   1.000
_cell.angle_alpha   90.00
_cell.angle_beta   90.00
_cell.angle_gamma   90.00
#
_symmetry.space_group_name_H-M   'P 1'
#
loop_
_entity.id
_entity.type
_entity.pdbx_description
1 polymer ?
#
loop_
_entity_poly.entity_id
_entity_poly.type
_entity_poly.pdbx_seq_one_letter_code
_entity_poly.pdbx_strand_id
1 'polypeptide(L)'
;SSNFSFELGYLNVAQRLGEERAAEWLRAWLPEFPFESRQPIIQESDLPILPAVTRPSTEQLSPQRLGILRRVVESGFNAAQIERAFGGSAASNSWVVNGTRTASGKPLLANDPHLEPRMPSLFYSIGLHCVPVSAECPYDVVGFGLPSAPGVLIGYNGRIAWALTTPYTDTQDLYALQ
;
A
#
# COMPACT_ATOMS: atom_id res chain seq x y z
N SER A 1 -0.71 4.75 -2.16
CA SER A 1 0.06 4.72 -3.42
C SER A 1 1.56 4.64 -3.14
N SER A 2 1.99 3.71 -2.28
CA SER A 2 3.40 3.61 -1.87
C SER A 2 4.28 2.83 -2.85
N ASN A 3 3.74 1.85 -3.58
CA ASN A 3 4.55 0.93 -4.40
C ASN A 3 5.21 1.63 -5.60
N PHE A 4 4.43 2.40 -6.36
CA PHE A 4 4.90 3.11 -7.54
C PHE A 4 6.03 4.12 -7.23
N SER A 5 5.84 4.94 -6.19
CA SER A 5 6.86 5.90 -5.75
C SER A 5 8.13 5.21 -5.26
N PHE A 6 7.97 4.03 -4.65
CA PHE A 6 9.09 3.23 -4.17
C PHE A 6 9.90 2.60 -5.31
N GLU A 7 9.26 2.04 -6.33
CA GLU A 7 9.95 1.52 -7.54
C GLU A 7 10.72 2.62 -8.28
N LEU A 8 10.11 3.80 -8.45
CA LEU A 8 10.80 4.96 -9.05
C LEU A 8 11.95 5.47 -8.18
N GLY A 9 11.78 5.46 -6.86
CA GLY A 9 12.83 5.77 -5.90
C GLY A 9 14.02 4.83 -6.04
N TYR A 10 13.76 3.52 -6.11
CA TYR A 10 14.79 2.49 -6.33
C TYR A 10 15.57 2.75 -7.63
N LEU A 11 14.88 3.04 -8.74
CA LEU A 11 15.53 3.31 -10.03
C LEU A 11 16.45 4.56 -9.97
N ASN A 12 16.05 5.61 -9.27
CA ASN A 12 16.87 6.80 -9.07
C ASN A 12 18.11 6.51 -8.20
N VAL A 13 17.96 5.70 -7.15
CA VAL A 13 19.09 5.26 -6.31
C VAL A 13 20.06 4.40 -7.13
N ALA A 14 19.55 3.46 -7.94
CA ALA A 14 20.35 2.62 -8.83
C ALA A 14 21.16 3.44 -9.85
N GLN A 15 20.58 4.50 -10.43
CA GLN A 15 21.30 5.41 -11.33
C GLN A 15 22.44 6.16 -10.66
N ARG A 16 22.32 6.50 -9.37
CA ARG A 16 23.32 7.30 -8.64
C ARG A 16 24.40 6.46 -7.98
N LEU A 17 24.05 5.30 -7.46
CA LEU A 17 24.93 4.48 -6.62
C LEU A 17 25.39 3.18 -7.31
N GLY A 18 24.83 2.85 -8.47
CA GLY A 18 24.98 1.55 -9.11
C GLY A 18 23.95 0.55 -8.58
N GLU A 19 23.56 -0.40 -9.43
CA GLU A 19 22.50 -1.38 -9.15
C GLU A 19 22.81 -2.26 -7.94
N GLU A 20 24.07 -2.66 -7.75
CA GLU A 20 24.49 -3.52 -6.65
C GLU A 20 24.28 -2.86 -5.28
N ARG A 21 24.71 -1.60 -5.13
CA ARG A 21 24.53 -0.79 -3.92
C ARG A 21 23.07 -0.41 -3.69
N ALA A 22 22.31 -0.18 -4.75
CA ALA A 22 20.87 0.04 -4.63
C ALA A 22 20.13 -1.22 -4.18
N ALA A 23 20.52 -2.41 -4.67
CA ALA A 23 19.96 -3.69 -4.24
C ALA A 23 20.35 -4.06 -2.80
N GLU A 24 21.58 -3.75 -2.37
CA GLU A 24 21.99 -3.86 -0.97
C GLU A 24 21.17 -2.94 -0.07
N TRP A 25 21.02 -1.67 -0.45
CA TRP A 25 20.14 -0.73 0.24
C TRP A 25 18.71 -1.27 0.30
N LEU A 26 18.16 -1.76 -0.81
CA LEU A 26 16.80 -2.28 -0.85
C LEU A 26 16.59 -3.45 0.11
N ARG A 27 17.50 -4.44 0.08
CA ARG A 27 17.44 -5.62 0.95
C ARG A 27 17.59 -5.30 2.43
N ALA A 28 18.30 -4.21 2.76
CA ALA A 28 18.42 -3.75 4.14
C ALA A 28 17.09 -3.19 4.69
N TRP A 29 16.20 -2.70 3.82
CA TRP A 29 14.95 -2.05 4.20
C TRP A 29 13.70 -2.90 3.93
N LEU A 30 13.75 -3.81 2.96
CA LEU A 30 12.68 -4.73 2.63
C LEU A 30 13.20 -6.18 2.59
N PRO A 31 12.62 -7.10 3.36
CA PRO A 31 12.93 -8.52 3.22
C PRO A 31 12.50 -9.02 1.83
N GLU A 32 13.25 -9.99 1.27
CA GLU A 32 12.89 -10.60 -0.01
C GLU A 32 11.53 -11.31 0.07
N PHE A 33 10.74 -11.17 -1.00
CA PHE A 33 9.47 -11.88 -1.11
C PHE A 33 9.71 -13.39 -1.26
N PRO A 34 9.03 -14.28 -0.50
CA PRO A 34 9.35 -15.70 -0.45
C PRO A 34 8.72 -16.47 -1.62
N PHE A 35 9.22 -16.23 -2.84
CA PHE A 35 8.70 -16.79 -4.10
C PHE A 35 8.61 -18.33 -4.13
N GLU A 36 9.44 -19.02 -3.35
CA GLU A 36 9.42 -20.49 -3.22
C GLU A 36 8.15 -21.01 -2.53
N SER A 37 7.58 -20.22 -1.62
CA SER A 37 6.41 -20.63 -0.82
C SER A 37 5.15 -19.82 -1.16
N ARG A 38 5.30 -18.69 -1.85
CA ARG A 38 4.20 -17.80 -2.24
C ARG A 38 4.42 -17.36 -3.68
N GLN A 39 3.64 -17.93 -4.58
CA GLN A 39 3.65 -17.59 -6.00
C GLN A 39 2.76 -16.35 -6.23
N PRO A 40 3.19 -15.37 -7.06
CA PRO A 40 2.35 -14.23 -7.42
C PRO A 40 1.13 -14.67 -8.25
N ILE A 41 0.08 -13.83 -8.28
CA ILE A 41 -1.19 -14.12 -8.98
C ILE A 41 -0.98 -14.22 -10.50
N ILE A 42 -0.07 -13.40 -11.03
CA ILE A 42 0.34 -13.44 -12.43
C ILE A 42 1.69 -14.15 -12.50
N GLN A 43 1.77 -15.19 -13.32
CA GLN A 43 3.00 -15.91 -13.61
C GLN A 43 3.69 -15.35 -14.84
N GLU A 44 4.99 -15.59 -14.95
CA GLU A 44 5.77 -15.19 -16.13
C GLU A 44 5.19 -15.79 -17.42
N SER A 45 4.61 -16.99 -17.33
CA SER A 45 3.90 -17.67 -18.41
C SER A 45 2.58 -17.02 -18.84
N ASP A 46 1.95 -16.22 -17.98
CA ASP A 46 0.64 -15.61 -18.22
C ASP A 46 0.76 -14.28 -18.99
N LEU A 47 1.98 -13.75 -19.07
CA LEU A 47 2.28 -12.53 -19.78
C LEU A 47 2.85 -12.88 -21.16
N PRO A 48 2.46 -12.16 -22.24
CA PRO A 48 3.12 -12.28 -23.54
C PRO A 48 4.50 -11.60 -23.48
N ILE A 49 5.41 -12.12 -22.63
CA ILE A 49 6.75 -11.58 -22.48
C ILE A 49 7.62 -12.12 -23.61
N LEU A 50 8.26 -11.20 -24.35
CA LEU A 50 9.49 -11.47 -25.09
C LEU A 50 10.51 -12.17 -24.16
N PRO A 51 11.47 -12.94 -24.70
CA PRO A 51 12.40 -13.74 -23.88
C PRO A 51 12.94 -12.94 -22.70
N ALA A 52 12.72 -13.50 -21.51
CA ALA A 52 13.00 -12.98 -20.19
C ALA A 52 13.76 -11.65 -20.19
N VAL A 53 13.13 -10.62 -19.63
CA VAL A 53 13.89 -9.66 -18.83
C VAL A 53 14.37 -10.47 -17.64
N THR A 54 15.46 -11.23 -17.82
CA THR A 54 16.30 -11.69 -16.74
C THR A 54 16.43 -10.49 -15.81
N ARG A 55 16.20 -10.67 -14.50
CA ARG A 55 16.76 -9.73 -13.51
C ARG A 55 18.16 -9.41 -14.01
N PRO A 56 18.48 -8.15 -14.34
CA PRO A 56 19.72 -7.89 -15.03
C PRO A 56 20.84 -8.51 -14.20
N SER A 57 21.49 -9.52 -14.78
CA SER A 57 22.93 -9.58 -14.61
C SER A 57 23.41 -8.18 -14.96
N THR A 58 24.23 -7.61 -14.10
CA THR A 58 24.79 -6.25 -14.03
C THR A 58 25.43 -5.70 -15.33
N GLU A 59 25.19 -6.32 -16.47
CA GLU A 59 25.65 -5.90 -17.78
C GLU A 59 24.45 -5.73 -18.71
N GLN A 60 24.21 -4.47 -19.10
CA GLN A 60 23.38 -4.02 -20.23
C GLN A 60 21.89 -3.72 -19.95
N LEU A 61 21.66 -2.61 -19.24
CA LEU A 61 20.46 -1.79 -19.50
C LEU A 61 20.48 -1.32 -20.98
N SER A 62 19.45 -1.67 -21.75
CA SER A 62 19.39 -1.30 -23.16
C SER A 62 19.28 0.23 -23.36
N PRO A 63 19.86 0.79 -24.45
CA PRO A 63 19.80 2.22 -24.75
C PRO A 63 18.37 2.79 -24.79
N GLN A 64 17.38 1.98 -25.14
CA GLN A 64 15.98 2.38 -25.16
C GLN A 64 15.40 2.60 -23.74
N ARG A 65 15.77 1.74 -22.76
CA ARG A 65 15.33 1.90 -21.36
C ARG A 65 15.95 3.15 -20.72
N LEU A 66 17.23 3.38 -21.00
CA LEU A 66 17.92 4.62 -20.63
C LEU A 66 17.23 5.85 -21.25
N GLY A 67 16.73 5.76 -22.49
CA GLY A 67 16.03 6.86 -23.16
C GLY A 67 14.65 7.20 -22.57
N ILE A 68 13.90 6.21 -22.09
CA ILE A 68 12.60 6.45 -21.42
C ILE A 68 12.83 7.04 -20.03
N LEU A 69 13.73 6.44 -19.24
CA LEU A 69 14.11 6.94 -17.92
C LEU A 69 14.70 8.35 -17.98
N ARG A 70 15.57 8.60 -18.96
CA ARG A 70 16.15 9.92 -19.21
C ARG A 70 15.08 10.95 -19.55
N ARG A 71 14.06 10.62 -20.34
CA ARG A 71 12.94 11.54 -20.64
C ARG A 71 12.06 11.84 -19.42
N VAL A 72 11.84 10.87 -18.54
CA VAL A 72 11.08 11.09 -17.29
C VAL A 72 11.86 12.00 -16.32
N VAL A 73 13.18 11.85 -16.26
CA VAL A 73 14.05 12.71 -15.46
C VAL A 73 14.24 14.10 -16.08
N GLU A 74 14.46 14.19 -17.40
CA GLU A 74 14.66 15.44 -18.15
C GLU A 74 13.38 16.28 -18.26
N SER A 75 12.19 15.66 -18.14
CA SER A 75 10.91 16.38 -18.06
C SER A 75 10.67 17.05 -16.71
N GLY A 76 11.62 16.93 -15.76
CA GLY A 76 11.62 17.69 -14.52
C GLY A 76 10.69 17.15 -13.44
N PHE A 77 10.13 15.94 -13.61
CA PHE A 77 9.38 15.26 -12.56
C PHE A 77 10.33 14.73 -11.49
N ASN A 78 10.38 15.39 -10.34
CA ASN A 78 11.04 14.83 -9.16
C ASN A 78 10.09 13.87 -8.42
N ALA A 79 10.66 12.91 -7.67
CA ALA A 79 9.89 11.93 -6.92
C ALA A 79 8.83 12.56 -6.00
N ALA A 80 9.11 13.74 -5.43
CA ALA A 80 8.16 14.46 -4.57
C ALA A 80 6.98 15.10 -5.34
N GLN A 81 7.13 15.40 -6.64
CA GLN A 81 6.02 15.83 -7.50
C GLN A 81 5.16 14.64 -7.92
N ILE A 82 5.78 13.48 -8.14
CA ILE A 82 5.09 12.23 -8.43
C ILE A 82 4.31 11.75 -7.19
N GLU A 83 4.93 11.72 -6.01
CA GLU A 83 4.26 11.39 -4.75
C GLU A 83 3.07 12.31 -4.47
N ARG A 84 3.21 13.62 -4.72
CA ARG A 84 2.08 14.56 -4.60
C ARG A 84 1.01 14.33 -5.65
N ALA A 85 1.37 14.00 -6.89
CA ALA A 85 0.42 13.74 -7.97
C ALA A 85 -0.36 12.43 -7.77
N PHE A 86 0.23 11.44 -7.10
CA PHE A 86 -0.40 10.14 -6.81
C PHE A 86 -0.91 10.01 -5.36
N GLY A 87 -1.08 11.13 -4.66
CA GLY A 87 -1.55 11.21 -3.29
C GLY A 87 -0.39 11.09 -2.32
N GLY A 88 -0.13 12.15 -1.54
CA GLY A 88 1.00 12.27 -0.63
C GLY A 88 1.10 11.14 0.41
N SER A 89 2.06 11.27 1.33
CA SER A 89 2.38 10.22 2.33
C SER A 89 1.15 9.83 3.18
N ALA A 90 0.39 8.85 2.70
CA ALA A 90 -0.69 8.23 3.45
C ALA A 90 -0.04 7.32 4.50
N ALA A 91 0.03 7.81 5.73
CA ALA A 91 0.43 7.04 6.90
C ALA A 91 -0.83 6.70 7.72
N SER A 92 -0.78 5.69 8.58
CA SER A 92 -1.89 5.38 9.46
C SER A 92 -1.37 4.59 10.66
N ASN A 93 -1.89 4.88 11.85
CA ASN A 93 -1.54 4.16 13.07
C ASN A 93 -2.70 3.27 13.50
N SER A 94 -2.37 2.06 13.94
CA SER A 94 -3.33 1.11 14.54
C SER A 94 -2.66 0.35 15.67
N TRP A 95 -3.27 0.37 16.86
CA TRP A 95 -2.74 -0.25 18.06
C TRP A 95 -3.79 -1.12 18.71
N VAL A 96 -3.39 -2.33 19.13
CA VAL A 96 -4.21 -3.21 19.96
C VAL A 96 -3.45 -3.50 21.25
N VAL A 97 -4.10 -3.29 22.39
CA VAL A 97 -3.59 -3.65 23.71
C VAL A 97 -4.41 -4.82 24.25
N ASN A 98 -3.75 -5.90 24.63
CA ASN A 98 -4.39 -7.05 25.25
C ASN A 98 -5.02 -6.66 26.59
N GLY A 99 -6.21 -7.21 26.91
CA GLY A 99 -6.94 -6.89 28.14
C GLY A 99 -6.14 -7.10 29.43
N THR A 100 -5.22 -8.07 29.47
CA THR A 100 -4.30 -8.32 30.60
C THR A 100 -3.36 -7.15 30.90
N ARG A 101 -3.21 -6.21 29.97
CA ARG A 101 -2.39 -5.00 30.09
C ARG A 101 -3.23 -3.72 30.26
N THR A 102 -4.51 -3.85 30.58
CA THR A 102 -5.43 -2.72 30.74
C THR A 102 -6.08 -2.75 32.13
N ALA A 103 -6.35 -1.58 32.72
CA ALA A 103 -7.01 -1.51 34.02
C ALA A 103 -8.44 -2.12 34.02
N SER A 104 -9.11 -2.12 32.86
CA SER A 104 -10.47 -2.66 32.71
C SER A 104 -10.51 -4.18 32.51
N GLY A 105 -9.36 -4.82 32.25
CA GLY A 105 -9.29 -6.21 31.81
C GLY A 105 -9.79 -6.46 30.38
N LYS A 106 -10.22 -5.44 29.64
CA LYS A 106 -10.76 -5.54 28.27
C LYS A 106 -9.76 -5.04 27.23
N PRO A 107 -9.73 -5.60 26.00
CA PRO A 107 -8.84 -5.11 24.96
C PRO A 107 -9.13 -3.65 24.59
N LEU A 108 -8.08 -2.91 24.24
CA LEU A 108 -8.18 -1.55 23.70
C LEU A 108 -7.72 -1.55 22.25
N LEU A 109 -8.49 -0.90 21.38
CA LEU A 109 -8.14 -0.64 19.98
C LEU A 109 -8.07 0.88 19.78
N ALA A 110 -7.00 1.35 19.18
CA ALA A 110 -6.86 2.74 18.73
C ALA A 110 -6.49 2.76 17.24
N ASN A 111 -7.24 3.53 16.45
CA ASN A 111 -6.99 3.72 15.02
C ASN A 111 -6.98 5.20 14.67
N ASP A 112 -5.98 5.60 13.93
CA ASP A 112 -5.68 6.99 13.58
C ASP A 112 -5.21 7.03 12.11
N PRO A 113 -6.15 7.02 11.14
CA PRO A 113 -5.83 7.07 9.73
C PRO A 113 -5.41 8.48 9.31
N HIS A 114 -4.21 8.63 8.72
CA HIS A 114 -3.72 9.92 8.23
C HIS A 114 -3.90 10.02 6.72
N LEU A 115 -4.79 10.92 6.31
CA LEU A 115 -5.00 11.27 4.92
C LEU A 115 -4.97 12.79 4.78
N GLU A 116 -4.61 13.26 3.59
CA GLU A 116 -4.69 14.68 3.28
C GLU A 116 -6.13 15.18 3.48
N PRO A 117 -6.33 16.29 4.22
CA PRO A 117 -7.63 16.91 4.36
C PRO A 117 -8.18 17.30 2.99
N ARG A 118 -9.40 16.87 2.66
CA ARG A 118 -10.06 17.15 1.38
C ARG A 118 -11.55 17.42 1.58
N MET A 119 -12.15 18.15 0.63
CA MET A 119 -13.59 18.39 0.57
C MET A 119 -14.15 17.82 -0.75
N PRO A 120 -15.12 16.89 -0.70
CA PRO A 120 -15.71 16.29 0.51
C PRO A 120 -14.72 15.40 1.28
N SER A 121 -14.96 15.22 2.59
CA SER A 121 -14.17 14.31 3.43
C SER A 121 -14.23 12.89 2.89
N LEU A 122 -13.11 12.16 2.93
CA LEU A 122 -13.08 10.76 2.52
C LEU A 122 -13.78 9.85 3.53
N PHE A 123 -13.59 10.09 4.83
CA PHE A 123 -14.30 9.35 5.87
C PHE A 123 -15.48 10.16 6.38
N TYR A 124 -16.61 9.47 6.61
CA TYR A 124 -17.76 10.02 7.31
C TYR A 124 -18.23 9.04 8.37
N SER A 125 -18.70 9.55 9.50
CA SER A 125 -19.27 8.71 10.56
C SER A 125 -20.61 8.12 10.13
N ILE A 126 -20.82 6.85 10.41
CA ILE A 126 -22.04 6.12 10.08
C ILE A 126 -22.35 5.12 11.20
N GLY A 127 -23.63 4.95 11.50
CA GLY A 127 -24.15 3.92 12.39
C GLY A 127 -25.29 3.15 11.70
N LEU A 128 -25.29 1.82 11.84
CA LEU A 128 -26.38 0.96 11.40
C LEU A 128 -27.00 0.32 12.63
N HIS A 129 -28.27 0.62 12.88
CA HIS A 129 -28.97 0.23 14.09
C HIS A 129 -30.31 -0.44 13.78
N CYS A 130 -30.52 -1.60 14.39
CA CYS A 130 -31.77 -2.32 14.46
C CYS A 130 -32.28 -2.26 15.89
N VAL A 131 -33.55 -1.89 16.07
CA VAL A 131 -34.17 -1.83 17.40
C VAL A 131 -35.52 -2.56 17.35
N PRO A 132 -35.63 -3.77 17.94
CA PRO A 132 -34.56 -4.54 18.59
C PRO A 132 -33.58 -5.15 17.58
N VAL A 133 -32.37 -5.49 18.06
CA VAL A 133 -31.44 -6.35 17.31
C VAL A 133 -32.05 -7.76 17.24
N SER A 134 -32.21 -8.28 16.03
CA SER A 134 -32.78 -9.62 15.77
C SER A 134 -31.93 -10.43 14.80
N ALA A 135 -32.31 -11.68 14.53
CA ALA A 135 -31.63 -12.51 13.54
C ALA A 135 -31.78 -11.95 12.11
N GLU A 136 -32.91 -11.32 11.82
CA GLU A 136 -33.22 -10.70 10.53
C GLU A 136 -32.57 -9.32 10.38
N CYS A 137 -32.29 -8.63 11.49
CA CYS A 137 -31.66 -7.33 11.54
C CYS A 137 -30.60 -7.31 12.65
N PRO A 138 -29.39 -7.86 12.41
CA PRO A 138 -28.37 -8.07 13.45
C PRO A 138 -27.46 -6.85 13.66
N TYR A 139 -27.88 -5.65 13.23
CA TYR A 139 -27.01 -4.47 13.21
C TYR A 139 -27.16 -3.63 14.47
N ASP A 140 -26.06 -3.48 15.20
CA ASP A 140 -25.81 -2.37 16.11
C ASP A 140 -24.31 -2.06 16.03
N VAL A 141 -23.95 -1.26 15.03
CA VAL A 141 -22.56 -1.04 14.63
C VAL A 141 -22.34 0.43 14.30
N VAL A 142 -21.24 1.00 14.79
CA VAL A 142 -20.89 2.41 14.61
C VAL A 142 -19.44 2.52 14.18
N GLY A 143 -19.17 3.50 13.33
CA GLY A 143 -17.80 3.81 12.92
C GLY A 143 -17.76 4.79 11.74
N PHE A 144 -16.85 4.53 10.80
CA PHE A 144 -16.61 5.36 9.62
C PHE A 144 -16.76 4.55 8.34
N GLY A 145 -17.38 5.17 7.33
CA GLY A 145 -17.53 4.63 5.97
C GLY A 145 -16.77 5.45 4.94
N LEU A 146 -16.71 4.93 3.71
CA LEU A 146 -16.20 5.62 2.53
C LEU A 146 -17.36 5.94 1.58
N PRO A 147 -17.32 7.07 0.84
CA PRO A 147 -18.29 7.36 -0.20
C PRO A 147 -18.47 6.17 -1.13
N SER A 148 -19.72 5.80 -1.37
CA SER A 148 -20.12 4.68 -2.25
C SER A 148 -19.73 3.28 -1.75
N ALA A 149 -19.07 3.13 -0.60
CA ALA A 149 -18.84 1.83 0.02
C ALA A 149 -19.98 1.47 0.98
N PRO A 150 -20.55 0.26 0.91
CA PRO A 150 -21.57 -0.15 1.86
C PRO A 150 -20.97 -0.42 3.24
N GLY A 151 -21.60 0.10 4.29
CA GLY A 151 -21.36 -0.30 5.68
C GLY A 151 -20.28 0.47 6.45
N VAL A 152 -19.85 -0.13 7.56
CA VAL A 152 -18.88 0.44 8.52
C VAL A 152 -17.51 -0.16 8.25
N LEU A 153 -16.59 0.64 7.74
CA LEU A 153 -15.26 0.18 7.30
C LEU A 153 -14.25 0.15 8.44
N ILE A 154 -14.27 1.18 9.31
CA ILE A 154 -13.51 1.25 10.57
C ILE A 154 -14.54 1.41 11.66
N GLY A 155 -14.56 0.58 12.70
CA GLY A 155 -15.60 0.70 13.71
C GLY A 155 -15.63 -0.39 14.75
N TYR A 156 -16.77 -0.47 15.43
CA TYR A 156 -17.01 -1.42 16.49
C TYR A 156 -18.50 -1.74 16.63
N ASN A 157 -18.79 -2.84 17.32
CA ASN A 157 -20.11 -3.19 17.80
C ASN A 157 -20.03 -3.61 19.28
N GLY A 158 -21.12 -4.13 19.84
CA GLY A 158 -21.17 -4.59 21.24
C GLY A 158 -20.21 -5.74 21.60
N ARG A 159 -19.44 -6.30 20.65
CA ARG A 159 -18.60 -7.49 20.85
C ARG A 159 -17.16 -7.35 20.36
N ILE A 160 -16.94 -6.69 19.22
CA ILE A 160 -15.63 -6.57 18.57
C ILE A 160 -15.42 -5.16 18.02
N ALA A 161 -14.15 -4.83 17.76
CA ALA A 161 -13.73 -3.62 17.08
C ALA A 161 -12.67 -3.96 16.02
N TRP A 162 -12.61 -3.18 14.95
CA TRP A 162 -11.64 -3.35 13.86
C TRP A 162 -11.17 -2.00 13.33
N ALA A 163 -9.99 -2.02 12.74
CA ALA A 163 -9.26 -0.86 12.28
C ALA A 163 -8.58 -1.17 10.95
N LEU A 164 -8.25 -0.12 10.20
CA LEU A 164 -7.48 -0.22 8.96
C LEU A 164 -6.23 0.65 9.04
N THR A 165 -5.16 0.18 8.41
CA THR A 165 -3.96 0.97 8.14
C THR A 165 -3.53 0.70 6.70
N THR A 166 -2.76 1.61 6.12
CA THR A 166 -2.21 1.43 4.78
C THR A 166 -1.11 0.37 4.84
N PRO A 167 -1.27 -0.79 4.18
CA PRO A 167 -0.18 -1.73 4.09
C PRO A 167 0.85 -1.16 3.10
N TYR A 168 2.10 -1.03 3.53
CA TYR A 168 3.23 -0.74 2.64
C TYR A 168 3.69 -2.01 1.90
N THR A 169 2.74 -2.75 1.38
CA THR A 169 2.97 -4.02 0.67
C THR A 169 3.11 -3.76 -0.82
N ASP A 170 4.01 -4.49 -1.45
CA ASP A 170 4.08 -4.62 -2.89
C ASP A 170 2.80 -5.31 -3.40
N THR A 171 2.02 -4.59 -4.21
CA THR A 171 0.69 -5.05 -4.68
C THR A 171 0.48 -4.82 -6.17
N GLN A 172 1.49 -4.29 -6.86
CA GLN A 172 1.41 -3.90 -8.26
C GLN A 172 2.79 -3.99 -8.91
N ASP A 173 2.91 -4.75 -9.99
CA ASP A 173 4.14 -4.82 -10.79
C ASP A 173 4.07 -3.87 -12.00
N LEU A 174 5.17 -3.17 -12.31
CA LEU A 174 5.29 -2.37 -13.52
C LEU A 174 5.95 -3.14 -14.67
N TYR A 175 5.21 -3.34 -15.76
CA TYR A 175 5.73 -3.91 -17.01
C TYR A 175 5.77 -2.87 -18.12
N ALA A 176 6.91 -2.77 -18.81
CA ALA A 176 7.03 -1.97 -20.04
C ALA A 176 6.79 -2.87 -21.26
N LEU A 177 5.67 -2.65 -21.94
CA LEU A 177 5.32 -3.32 -23.19
C LEU A 177 5.89 -2.53 -24.39
N GLN A 178 6.30 -3.25 -25.43
CA GLN A 178 6.69 -2.67 -26.73
C GLN A 178 5.58 -2.88 -27.75
#